data_AF-K1RR64-F1
#
_entry.id   AF-K1RR64-F1
#
_cell.length_a   1.000
_cell.length_b   1.000
_cell.length_c   1.000
_cell.angle_alpha   90.00
_cell.angle_beta   90.00
_cell.angle_gamma   90.00
#
_symmetry.space_group_name_H-M   'P 1'
#
loop_
_entity.id
_entity.type
_entity.pdbx_description
1 polymer ?
#
loop_
_entity_poly.entity_id
_entity_poly.type
_entity_poly.pdbx_seq_one_letter_code
_entity_poly.pdbx_strand_id
1 'polypeptide(L)'
;MDIITGYTGSPHVTAEQDRDVNIGIFGAESYVLRTGSRLKAEVSSNNEIKVRDGVIMHQGCAASIKKNTYDSLTIANGSQGMKRVDLIVARYSRDQNTKEESLVLKVIQGTPKESGPAVPGYTTGDIQAGDLIADMPLYQVTLNGLNITEVKQLFATQDSIAELSSNLLNVKADLTKANNN
;
A
#
# COMPACT_ATOMS: atom_id res chain seq x y z
N MET A 1 -27.06 16.75 8.37
CA MET A 1 -26.11 17.00 7.27
C MET A 1 -25.07 17.92 7.84
N ASP A 2 -23.82 17.47 7.87
CA ASP A 2 -22.69 18.24 8.41
C ASP A 2 -21.80 18.65 7.24
N ILE A 3 -21.35 19.90 7.25
CA ILE A 3 -20.43 20.40 6.24
C ILE A 3 -19.04 19.80 6.47
N ILE A 4 -18.33 19.39 5.42
CA ILE A 4 -16.94 18.86 5.51
C ILE A 4 -15.94 19.96 5.15
N THR A 5 -16.21 20.69 4.07
CA THR A 5 -15.32 21.74 3.54
C THR A 5 -15.90 23.13 3.78
N GLY A 6 -15.96 23.54 5.05
CA GLY A 6 -16.42 24.87 5.46
C GLY A 6 -16.04 25.24 6.89
N TYR A 7 -16.18 26.51 7.27
CA TYR A 7 -15.90 26.96 8.63
C TYR A 7 -17.14 26.79 9.53
N THR A 8 -16.98 26.14 10.68
CA THR A 8 -18.07 25.92 11.66
C THR A 8 -17.80 26.57 13.02
N GLY A 9 -16.64 27.23 13.20
CA GLY A 9 -16.23 27.75 14.51
C GLY A 9 -15.53 26.75 15.42
N SER A 10 -15.49 25.46 15.06
CA SER A 10 -14.85 24.40 15.85
C SER A 10 -14.31 23.27 14.95
N PRO A 11 -13.48 22.35 15.48
CA PRO A 11 -13.21 21.09 14.82
C PRO A 11 -14.52 20.35 14.55
N HIS A 12 -14.72 19.89 13.31
CA HIS A 12 -15.98 19.27 12.88
C HIS A 12 -15.81 18.17 11.82
N VAL A 13 -14.64 18.09 11.17
CA VAL A 13 -14.35 17.04 10.19
C VAL A 13 -13.86 15.80 10.92
N THR A 14 -14.56 14.70 10.71
CA THR A 14 -14.20 13.38 11.21
C THR A 14 -13.31 12.65 10.22
N ALA A 15 -12.57 11.64 10.71
CA ALA A 15 -11.77 10.79 9.82
C ALA A 15 -12.66 10.00 8.85
N GLU A 16 -13.84 9.55 9.29
CA GLU A 16 -14.81 8.87 8.43
C GLU A 16 -15.28 9.76 7.26
N GLN A 17 -15.57 11.04 7.52
CA GLN A 17 -15.96 12.00 6.48
C GLN A 17 -14.85 12.26 5.45
N ASP A 18 -13.60 12.42 5.90
CA ASP A 18 -12.47 12.62 4.98
C ASP A 18 -12.21 11.36 4.14
N ARG A 19 -12.35 10.17 4.74
CA ARG A 19 -12.29 8.89 4.01
C ARG A 19 -13.38 8.78 2.96
N ASP A 20 -14.62 9.18 3.26
CA ASP A 20 -15.71 9.16 2.30
C ASP A 20 -15.42 10.05 1.07
N VAL A 21 -14.83 11.23 1.30
CA VAL A 21 -14.37 12.10 0.21
C VAL A 21 -13.27 11.41 -0.61
N ASN A 22 -12.27 10.82 0.05
CA ASN A 22 -11.19 10.09 -0.64
C ASN A 22 -11.73 8.88 -1.43
N ILE A 23 -12.65 8.11 -0.86
CA ILE A 23 -13.32 6.96 -1.52
C ILE A 23 -14.11 7.44 -2.73
N GLY A 24 -14.83 8.56 -2.63
CA GLY A 24 -15.56 9.15 -3.76
C GLY A 24 -14.65 9.57 -4.91
N ILE A 25 -13.39 9.92 -4.63
CA ILE A 25 -12.41 10.35 -5.64
C ILE A 25 -11.60 9.18 -6.22
N PHE A 26 -11.09 8.29 -5.37
CA PHE A 26 -10.14 7.24 -5.76
C PHE A 26 -10.75 5.83 -5.82
N GLY A 27 -11.95 5.63 -5.25
CA GLY A 27 -12.58 4.33 -5.05
C GLY A 27 -12.31 3.76 -3.65
N ALA A 28 -13.07 2.71 -3.28
CA ALA A 28 -13.03 2.12 -1.93
C ALA A 28 -11.88 1.11 -1.71
N GLU A 29 -11.15 0.73 -2.76
CA GLU A 29 -10.04 -0.22 -2.66
C GLU A 29 -8.76 0.44 -2.11
N SER A 30 -7.65 -0.27 -2.24
CA SER A 30 -6.35 0.15 -1.74
C SER A 30 -5.38 0.46 -2.87
N TYR A 31 -4.75 1.62 -2.80
CA TYR A 31 -3.91 2.15 -3.88
C TYR A 31 -2.66 2.83 -3.35
N VAL A 32 -1.61 2.85 -4.17
CA VAL A 32 -0.53 3.81 -4.05
C VAL A 32 -0.76 4.94 -5.03
N LEU A 33 -0.83 6.18 -4.55
CA LEU A 33 -1.02 7.33 -5.43
C LEU A 33 0.25 7.63 -6.21
N ARG A 34 0.11 8.12 -7.45
CA ARG A 34 1.23 8.49 -8.33
C ARG A 34 1.95 9.77 -7.90
N THR A 35 2.49 9.75 -6.70
CA THR A 35 3.25 10.85 -6.09
C THR A 35 4.52 10.32 -5.46
N GLY A 36 5.52 11.19 -5.30
CA GLY A 36 6.83 10.81 -4.77
C GLY A 36 7.48 9.68 -5.59
N SER A 37 8.19 8.79 -4.91
CA SER A 37 8.77 7.59 -5.49
C SER A 37 7.79 6.41 -5.59
N ARG A 38 6.48 6.61 -5.34
CA ARG A 38 5.43 5.58 -5.39
C ARG A 38 5.76 4.37 -4.52
N LEU A 39 6.28 4.62 -3.32
CA LEU A 39 6.70 3.59 -2.37
C LEU A 39 7.69 2.56 -2.93
N LYS A 40 8.50 2.91 -3.93
CA LYS A 40 9.49 1.99 -4.51
C LYS A 40 10.33 1.32 -3.42
N ALA A 41 10.34 -0.01 -3.43
CA ALA A 41 11.21 -0.81 -2.57
C ALA A 41 12.62 -0.96 -3.15
N GLU A 42 13.63 -0.89 -2.28
CA GLU A 42 15.04 -1.06 -2.61
C GLU A 42 15.68 -2.02 -1.60
N VAL A 43 16.29 -3.10 -2.08
CA VAL A 43 17.07 -4.02 -1.23
C VAL A 43 18.39 -3.33 -0.88
N SER A 44 18.52 -2.94 0.39
CA SER A 44 19.69 -2.18 0.89
C SER A 44 20.79 -3.13 1.37
N SER A 45 20.41 -4.28 1.91
CA SER A 45 21.30 -5.37 2.31
C SER A 45 20.56 -6.71 2.25
N ASN A 46 21.21 -7.80 2.66
CA ASN A 46 20.57 -9.12 2.75
C ASN A 46 19.45 -9.21 3.80
N ASN A 47 19.31 -8.22 4.68
CA ASN A 47 18.35 -8.19 5.78
C ASN A 47 17.63 -6.83 5.93
N GLU A 48 17.74 -5.95 4.93
CA GLU A 48 17.14 -4.61 4.97
C GLU A 48 16.51 -4.26 3.62
N ILE A 49 15.24 -3.85 3.66
CA ILE A 49 14.53 -3.25 2.53
C ILE A 49 14.15 -1.82 2.91
N LYS A 50 14.45 -0.86 2.03
CA LYS A 50 14.04 0.54 2.15
C LYS A 50 12.84 0.79 1.24
N VAL A 51 11.78 1.36 1.80
CA VAL A 51 10.61 1.80 1.04
C VAL A 51 10.67 3.31 0.89
N ARG A 52 10.82 3.79 -0.34
CA ARG A 52 10.98 5.22 -0.65
C ARG A 52 9.69 6.00 -0.45
N ASP A 53 9.77 7.33 -0.49
CA ASP A 53 8.63 8.22 -0.34
C ASP A 53 7.45 7.92 -1.30
N GLY A 54 6.24 8.21 -0.83
CA GLY A 54 5.00 7.93 -1.56
C GLY A 54 3.79 8.05 -0.65
N VAL A 55 2.60 8.00 -1.25
CA VAL A 55 1.32 8.11 -0.53
C VAL A 55 0.49 6.84 -0.76
N ILE A 56 0.01 6.26 0.33
CA ILE A 56 -0.96 5.16 0.36
C ILE A 56 -2.35 5.77 0.49
N MET A 57 -3.31 5.15 -0.17
CA MET A 57 -4.74 5.33 0.05
C MET A 57 -5.36 3.95 0.31
N HIS A 58 -5.57 3.59 1.58
CA HIS A 58 -6.11 2.30 1.98
C HIS A 58 -7.56 2.50 2.45
N GLN A 59 -8.55 2.14 1.61
CA GLN A 59 -9.97 2.31 1.92
C GLN A 59 -10.33 3.75 2.36
N GLY A 60 -9.82 4.73 1.62
CA GLY A 60 -9.97 6.16 1.94
C GLY A 60 -9.02 6.71 3.01
N CYS A 61 -8.31 5.85 3.77
CA CYS A 61 -7.32 6.27 4.76
C CYS A 61 -5.97 6.54 4.08
N ALA A 62 -5.52 7.80 4.14
CA ALA A 62 -4.25 8.21 3.56
C ALA A 62 -3.10 8.17 4.57
N ALA A 63 -1.93 7.71 4.15
CA ALA A 63 -0.66 7.95 4.85
C ALA A 63 0.48 8.12 3.87
N SER A 64 1.60 8.66 4.34
CA SER A 64 2.74 8.92 3.46
C SER A 64 4.08 8.69 4.16
N ILE A 65 5.05 8.25 3.38
CA ILE A 65 6.46 8.39 3.73
C ILE A 65 6.89 9.77 3.26
N LYS A 66 7.55 10.52 4.14
CA LYS A 66 7.95 11.91 3.88
C LYS A 66 8.76 12.02 2.59
N LYS A 67 8.46 13.06 1.79
CA LYS A 67 9.12 13.33 0.51
C LYS A 67 10.65 13.26 0.60
N ASN A 68 11.28 12.61 -0.37
CA ASN A 68 12.73 12.38 -0.46
C ASN A 68 13.35 11.57 0.70
N THR A 69 12.54 10.87 1.50
CA THR A 69 13.01 9.98 2.57
C THR A 69 12.63 8.53 2.28
N TYR A 70 12.83 7.66 3.25
CA TYR A 70 12.46 6.25 3.20
C TYR A 70 12.19 5.73 4.61
N ASP A 71 11.37 4.69 4.69
CA ASP A 71 11.26 3.84 5.87
C ASP A 71 12.13 2.60 5.67
N SER A 72 12.87 2.22 6.71
CA SER A 72 13.69 1.01 6.69
C SER A 72 12.97 -0.14 7.39
N LEU A 73 12.92 -1.29 6.73
CA LEU A 73 12.32 -2.51 7.22
C LEU A 73 13.39 -3.58 7.37
N THR A 74 13.55 -4.07 8.60
CA THR A 74 14.39 -5.23 8.89
C THR A 74 13.68 -6.50 8.47
N ILE A 75 14.33 -7.28 7.62
CA ILE A 75 13.93 -8.63 7.24
C ILE A 75 14.78 -9.60 8.06
N ALA A 76 14.14 -10.52 8.78
CA ALA A 76 14.88 -11.54 9.52
C ALA A 76 15.79 -12.33 8.58
N ASN A 77 16.98 -12.74 9.02
CA ASN A 77 17.86 -13.53 8.17
C ASN A 77 17.16 -14.82 7.72
N GLY A 78 17.45 -15.26 6.50
CA GLY A 78 17.04 -16.57 6.02
C GLY A 78 17.89 -17.69 6.66
N SER A 79 17.67 -18.92 6.21
CA SER A 79 18.40 -20.10 6.69
C SER A 79 18.96 -20.88 5.51
N GLN A 80 20.18 -21.39 5.64
CA GLN A 80 20.84 -22.13 4.57
C GLN A 80 20.00 -23.34 4.14
N GLY A 81 19.87 -23.53 2.83
CA GLY A 81 19.07 -24.63 2.25
C GLY A 81 17.55 -24.43 2.28
N MET A 82 17.05 -23.34 2.90
CA MET A 82 15.62 -23.06 3.02
C MET A 82 15.21 -21.87 2.14
N LYS A 83 13.97 -21.91 1.68
CA LYS A 83 13.27 -20.77 1.07
C LYS A 83 12.25 -20.21 2.05
N ARG A 84 12.00 -18.91 2.00
CA ARG A 84 10.97 -18.25 2.79
C ARG A 84 10.34 -17.12 1.99
N VAL A 85 9.06 -16.89 2.19
CA VAL A 85 8.37 -15.73 1.64
C VAL A 85 7.88 -14.90 2.81
N ASP A 86 8.26 -13.63 2.84
CA ASP A 86 7.74 -12.64 3.79
C ASP A 86 6.81 -11.68 3.05
N LEU A 87 5.97 -10.97 3.79
CA LEU A 87 5.04 -9.98 3.26
C LEU A 87 5.29 -8.63 3.94
N ILE A 88 5.51 -7.58 3.15
CA ILE A 88 5.49 -6.20 3.63
C ILE A 88 4.08 -5.67 3.42
N VAL A 89 3.44 -5.22 4.50
CA VAL A 89 2.10 -4.64 4.49
C VAL A 89 2.14 -3.21 5.03
N ALA A 90 1.22 -2.36 4.59
CA ALA A 90 0.82 -1.20 5.37
C ALA A 90 -0.34 -1.62 6.28
N ARG A 91 -0.08 -1.62 7.59
CA ARG A 91 -1.05 -2.05 8.60
C ARG A 91 -1.76 -0.84 9.16
N TYR A 92 -3.06 -0.77 8.91
CA TYR A 92 -3.95 0.08 9.67
C TYR A 92 -4.15 -0.53 11.06
N SER A 93 -4.16 0.31 12.09
CA SER A 93 -4.49 -0.09 13.45
C SER A 93 -5.26 1.02 14.15
N ARG A 94 -6.37 0.65 14.78
CA ARG A 94 -7.17 1.51 15.65
C ARG A 94 -7.13 0.99 17.08
N ASP A 95 -6.71 1.83 18.02
CA ASP A 95 -6.78 1.49 19.43
C ASP A 95 -8.24 1.44 19.90
N GLN A 96 -8.62 0.37 20.60
CA GLN A 96 -10.00 0.18 21.03
C GLN A 96 -10.46 1.22 22.07
N ASN A 97 -9.53 1.74 22.88
CA ASN A 97 -9.82 2.63 24.00
C ASN A 97 -9.64 4.10 23.61
N THR A 98 -8.48 4.48 23.08
CA THR A 98 -8.14 5.87 22.73
C THR A 98 -8.73 6.28 21.38
N LYS A 99 -9.12 5.31 20.55
CA LYS A 99 -9.54 5.51 19.15
C LYS A 99 -8.45 6.08 18.25
N GLU A 100 -7.20 6.12 18.72
CA GLU A 100 -6.07 6.53 17.91
C GLU A 100 -5.85 5.55 16.76
N GLU A 101 -5.59 6.11 15.58
CA GLU A 101 -5.42 5.36 14.35
C GLU A 101 -4.00 5.54 13.82
N SER A 102 -3.45 4.50 13.21
CA SER A 102 -2.14 4.54 12.56
C SER A 102 -2.15 3.69 11.29
N LEU A 103 -1.31 4.07 10.32
CA LEU A 103 -1.04 3.27 9.12
C LEU A 103 0.47 3.18 8.96
N VAL A 104 1.04 2.03 9.30
CA VAL A 104 2.50 1.85 9.38
C VAL A 104 2.97 0.62 8.60
N LEU A 105 4.18 0.68 8.06
CA LEU A 105 4.77 -0.47 7.38
C LEU A 105 5.14 -1.57 8.38
N LYS A 106 4.81 -2.82 8.04
CA LYS A 106 5.11 -3.99 8.86
C LYS A 106 5.56 -5.15 7.99
N VAL A 107 6.53 -5.91 8.49
CA VAL A 107 6.94 -7.19 7.92
C VAL A 107 6.18 -8.31 8.63
N ILE A 108 5.46 -9.12 7.86
CA ILE A 108 4.89 -10.39 8.30
C ILE A 108 5.84 -11.47 7.80
N GLN A 109 6.57 -12.08 8.72
CA GLN A 109 7.50 -13.14 8.39
C GLN A 109 6.75 -14.44 8.06
N GLY A 110 7.13 -15.11 6.97
CA GLY A 110 6.62 -16.43 6.65
C GLY A 110 7.35 -17.56 7.37
N THR A 111 6.96 -18.78 7.03
CA THR A 111 7.58 -20.00 7.55
C THR A 111 8.61 -20.53 6.55
N PRO A 112 9.89 -20.74 6.95
CA PRO A 112 10.88 -21.36 6.09
C PRO A 112 10.47 -22.77 5.63
N LYS A 113 10.77 -23.12 4.38
CA LYS A 113 10.53 -24.44 3.80
C LYS A 113 11.57 -24.76 2.73
N GLU A 114 11.95 -26.01 2.57
CA GLU A 114 12.93 -26.44 1.55
C GLU A 114 12.48 -26.05 0.13
N SER A 115 11.19 -26.18 -0.17
CA SER A 115 10.60 -25.80 -1.46
C SER A 115 9.14 -25.36 -1.32
N GLY A 116 8.73 -24.45 -2.20
CA GLY A 116 7.36 -23.91 -2.22
C GLY A 116 6.89 -23.31 -0.88
N PRO A 117 7.61 -22.32 -0.31
CA PRO A 117 7.13 -21.60 0.87
C PRO A 117 5.81 -20.90 0.56
N ALA A 118 4.88 -20.93 1.50
CA ALA A 118 3.61 -20.23 1.39
C ALA A 118 3.79 -18.73 1.68
N VAL A 119 2.95 -17.89 1.07
CA VAL A 119 2.81 -16.49 1.46
C VAL A 119 2.14 -16.45 2.84
N PRO A 120 2.67 -15.69 3.82
CA PRO A 120 2.04 -15.58 5.13
C PRO A 120 0.67 -14.90 5.02
N GLY A 121 -0.25 -15.29 5.90
CA GLY A 121 -1.57 -14.66 6.01
C GLY A 121 -1.47 -13.23 6.54
N TYR A 122 -2.44 -12.40 6.16
CA TYR A 122 -2.62 -11.02 6.62
C TYR A 122 -4.09 -10.77 6.92
N THR A 123 -4.39 -9.67 7.62
CA THR A 123 -5.76 -9.36 8.03
C THR A 123 -6.43 -8.51 6.97
N THR A 124 -7.45 -9.06 6.29
CA THR A 124 -8.37 -8.23 5.51
C THR A 124 -9.41 -7.68 6.47
N GLY A 125 -9.46 -6.36 6.63
CA GLY A 125 -10.43 -5.67 7.48
C GLY A 125 -11.12 -4.55 6.72
N ASP A 126 -12.19 -4.03 7.28
CA ASP A 126 -12.97 -2.90 6.78
C ASP A 126 -12.81 -1.69 7.72
N ILE A 127 -12.02 -0.71 7.25
CA ILE A 127 -11.71 0.51 8.02
C ILE A 127 -12.97 1.35 8.24
N GLN A 128 -13.90 1.37 7.28
CA GLN A 128 -15.15 2.14 7.37
C GLN A 128 -16.16 1.47 8.31
N ALA A 129 -16.15 0.13 8.40
CA ALA A 129 -16.91 -0.62 9.39
C ALA A 129 -16.31 -0.52 10.81
N GLY A 130 -15.10 0.04 10.95
CA GLY A 130 -14.43 0.27 12.22
C GLY A 130 -13.63 -0.92 12.74
N ASP A 131 -13.20 -1.83 11.85
CA ASP A 131 -12.30 -2.92 12.22
C ASP A 131 -11.01 -2.37 12.82
N LEU A 132 -10.45 -3.07 13.81
CA LEU A 132 -9.26 -2.59 14.52
C LEU A 132 -7.98 -2.74 13.71
N ILE A 133 -7.95 -3.65 12.74
CA ILE A 133 -6.77 -3.97 11.92
C ILE A 133 -7.23 -4.19 10.48
N ALA A 134 -6.55 -3.55 9.53
CA ALA A 134 -6.66 -3.86 8.11
C ALA A 134 -5.26 -3.77 7.48
N ASP A 135 -4.83 -4.84 6.81
CA ASP A 135 -3.54 -4.91 6.14
C ASP A 135 -3.72 -4.67 4.63
N MET A 136 -2.95 -3.73 4.08
CA MET A 136 -2.74 -3.57 2.65
C MET A 136 -1.42 -4.26 2.25
N PRO A 137 -1.43 -5.38 1.52
CA PRO A 137 -0.21 -5.99 0.99
C PRO A 137 0.50 -5.08 0.01
N LEU A 138 1.79 -4.80 0.25
CA LEU A 138 2.60 -3.97 -0.63
C LEU A 138 3.61 -4.77 -1.43
N TYR A 139 4.38 -5.63 -0.75
CA TYR A 139 5.44 -6.42 -1.38
C TYR A 139 5.50 -7.84 -0.84
N GLN A 140 5.73 -8.79 -1.73
CA GLN A 140 6.16 -10.14 -1.39
C GLN A 140 7.69 -10.21 -1.49
N VAL A 141 8.35 -10.68 -0.44
CA VAL A 141 9.82 -10.76 -0.36
C VAL A 141 10.22 -12.23 -0.33
N THR A 142 10.92 -12.69 -1.37
CA THR A 142 11.38 -14.09 -1.47
C THR A 142 12.83 -14.20 -1.03
N LEU A 143 13.08 -15.03 -0.01
CA LEU A 143 14.41 -15.40 0.45
C LEU A 143 14.77 -16.82 -0.03
N ASN A 144 16.03 -17.00 -0.41
CA ASN A 144 16.61 -18.30 -0.73
C ASN A 144 17.99 -18.41 -0.07
N GLY A 145 18.12 -19.31 0.90
CA GLY A 145 19.28 -19.33 1.78
C GLY A 145 19.31 -18.09 2.67
N LEU A 146 20.43 -17.39 2.70
CA LEU A 146 20.63 -16.18 3.53
C LEU A 146 20.23 -14.88 2.82
N ASN A 147 19.91 -14.93 1.53
CA ASN A 147 19.76 -13.73 0.71
C ASN A 147 18.30 -13.49 0.33
N ILE A 148 17.94 -12.20 0.21
CA ILE A 148 16.75 -11.76 -0.50
C ILE A 148 17.03 -11.94 -2.00
N THR A 149 16.11 -12.60 -2.70
CA THR A 149 16.24 -12.92 -4.13
C THR A 149 15.21 -12.21 -5.00
N GLU A 150 14.09 -11.80 -4.42
CA GLU A 150 13.03 -11.12 -5.15
C GLU A 150 12.23 -10.22 -4.20
N VAL A 151 11.84 -9.05 -4.68
CA VAL A 151 10.86 -8.17 -4.05
C VAL A 151 9.78 -7.85 -5.09
N LYS A 152 8.65 -8.55 -4.99
CA LYS A 152 7.53 -8.45 -5.94
C LYS A 152 6.50 -7.47 -5.41
N GLN A 153 6.17 -6.44 -6.20
CA GLN A 153 5.09 -5.51 -5.89
C GLN A 153 3.72 -6.18 -5.99
N LEU A 154 2.83 -5.88 -5.04
CA LEU A 154 1.47 -6.42 -4.96
C LEU A 154 0.39 -5.34 -5.12
N PHE A 155 0.72 -4.07 -4.90
CA PHE A 155 -0.25 -2.98 -4.96
C PHE A 155 -0.47 -2.45 -6.39
N ALA A 156 -1.67 -1.94 -6.63
CA ALA A 156 -1.99 -1.12 -7.79
C ALA A 156 -1.65 0.35 -7.52
N THR A 157 -1.28 1.06 -8.58
CA THR A 157 -1.13 2.52 -8.54
C THR A 157 -2.37 3.19 -9.09
N GLN A 158 -2.86 4.25 -8.44
CA GLN A 158 -3.98 5.01 -8.96
C GLN A 158 -3.51 6.12 -9.89
N ASP A 159 -3.96 6.07 -11.14
CA ASP A 159 -3.65 7.07 -12.16
C ASP A 159 -4.31 8.41 -11.83
N SER A 160 -3.62 9.51 -12.16
CA SER A 160 -4.23 10.84 -12.07
C SER A 160 -5.22 11.04 -13.21
N ILE A 161 -6.10 12.03 -13.08
CA ILE A 161 -7.04 12.41 -14.16
C ILE A 161 -6.29 12.71 -15.47
N ALA A 162 -5.11 13.33 -15.40
CA ALA A 162 -4.30 13.64 -16.58
C ALA A 162 -3.77 12.38 -17.29
N GLU A 163 -3.34 11.38 -16.49
CA GLU A 163 -2.86 10.09 -17.01
C GLU A 163 -4.02 9.28 -17.60
N LEU A 164 -5.17 9.24 -16.92
CA LEU A 164 -6.38 8.59 -17.42
C LEU A 164 -6.84 9.22 -18.75
N SER A 165 -6.83 10.54 -18.85
CA SER A 165 -7.16 11.27 -20.09
C SER A 165 -6.19 10.90 -21.23
N SER A 166 -4.89 10.83 -20.93
CA SER A 166 -3.87 10.45 -21.91
C SER A 166 -4.04 9.00 -22.38
N ASN A 167 -4.30 8.07 -21.45
CA ASN A 167 -4.58 6.67 -21.74
C ASN A 167 -5.83 6.51 -22.61
N LEU A 168 -6.88 7.27 -22.34
CA LEU A 168 -8.10 7.26 -23.14
C LEU A 168 -7.86 7.73 -24.59
N LEU A 169 -7.05 8.76 -24.78
CA LEU A 169 -6.66 9.25 -26.11
C LEU A 169 -5.85 8.20 -26.87
N ASN A 170 -4.92 7.51 -26.20
CA ASN A 170 -4.13 6.43 -26.81
C ASN A 170 -5.01 5.27 -27.25
N VAL A 171 -5.93 4.81 -26.38
CA VAL A 171 -6.88 3.74 -26.72
C VAL A 171 -7.77 4.14 -27.90
N LYS A 172 -8.25 5.40 -27.95
CA LYS A 172 -9.02 5.91 -29.10
C LYS A 172 -8.20 5.88 -30.40
N ALA A 173 -6.93 6.26 -30.35
CA ALA A 173 -6.06 6.23 -31.51
C ALA A 173 -5.84 4.79 -32.01
N ASP A 174 -5.64 3.84 -31.09
CA ASP A 174 -5.42 2.44 -31.45
C ASP A 174 -6.68 1.77 -32.01
N LEU A 175 -7.86 2.07 -31.44
CA LEU A 175 -9.15 1.64 -32.00
C LEU A 175 -9.37 2.19 -33.43
N THR A 176 -8.99 3.45 -33.66
CA THR A 176 -9.11 4.07 -35.00
C THR A 176 -8.20 3.39 -36.01
N LYS A 177 -6.96 3.05 -35.63
CA LYS A 177 -6.04 2.29 -36.49
C LYS A 177 -6.58 0.88 -36.76
N ALA A 178 -7.11 0.20 -35.75
CA ALA A 178 -7.64 -1.14 -35.88
C ALA A 178 -8.84 -1.22 -36.83
N ASN A 179 -9.72 -0.21 -36.84
CA ASN A 179 -10.89 -0.17 -37.72
C ASN A 179 -10.56 0.22 -39.18
N ASN A 180 -9.38 0.79 -39.43
CA ASN A 180 -8.93 1.20 -40.77
C ASN A 180 -8.03 0.15 -41.44
N ASN A 181 -7.75 -0.96 -40.76
CA ASN A 181 -7.05 -2.14 -41.27
C ASN A 181 -8.05 -3.27 -41.55
#